data_AF-A0A963K5E2-F1
#
_entry.id   AF-A0A963K5E2-F1
#
_cell.length_a   1.000
_cell.length_b   1.000
_cell.length_c   1.000
_cell.angle_alpha   90.00
_cell.angle_beta   90.00
_cell.angle_gamma   90.00
#
_symmetry.space_group_name_H-M   'P 1'
#
loop_
_entity.id
_entity.type
_entity.pdbx_description
1 polymer ?
#
loop_
_entity_poly.entity_id
_entity_poly.type
_entity_poly.pdbx_seq_one_letter_code
_entity_poly.pdbx_strand_id
1 'polypeptide(L)'
;EAMFFYTDTADAPWSVVKSDDKKRARLEALRHFLYMLPYPDKDEALVHAPDPLIVGSSGHVIGAAAHILGASLHPEQQRVRRG
;
A
#
# COMPACT_ATOMS: atom_id res chain seq x y z
N GLU A 1 2.16 -10.86 -5.51
CA GLU A 1 1.09 -11.13 -4.52
C GLU A 1 1.60 -11.87 -3.30
N ALA A 2 2.38 -12.94 -3.49
CA ALA A 2 2.97 -13.70 -2.38
C ALA A 2 3.69 -12.80 -1.36
N MET A 3 4.43 -11.77 -1.82
CA MET A 3 5.11 -10.83 -0.93
C MET A 3 4.15 -10.20 0.11
N PHE A 4 3.10 -9.51 -0.33
CA PHE A 4 2.12 -8.91 0.60
C PHE A 4 1.44 -9.97 1.45
N PHE A 5 1.07 -11.11 0.88
CA PHE A 5 0.41 -12.18 1.64
C PHE A 5 1.28 -12.72 2.80
N TYR A 6 2.59 -12.83 2.60
CA TYR A 6 3.50 -13.39 3.60
C TYR A 6 4.11 -12.35 4.55
N THR A 7 4.13 -11.06 4.19
CA THR A 7 4.83 -10.03 4.97
C THR A 7 3.99 -8.83 5.37
N ASP A 8 2.71 -8.77 5.02
CA ASP A 8 1.76 -7.78 5.56
C ASP A 8 1.19 -8.27 6.88
N THR A 9 1.70 -7.72 7.98
CA THR A 9 1.33 -8.11 9.34
C THR A 9 0.79 -6.93 10.13
N ALA A 10 0.05 -7.20 11.20
CA ALA A 10 -0.56 -6.14 12.01
C ALA A 10 0.47 -5.24 12.72
N ASP A 11 1.65 -5.79 13.05
CA ASP A 11 2.78 -5.08 13.65
C ASP A 11 3.64 -4.32 12.62
N ALA A 12 3.63 -4.75 11.35
CA ALA A 12 4.37 -4.12 10.26
C ALA A 12 3.54 -4.08 8.96
N PRO A 13 2.47 -3.26 8.91
CA PRO A 13 1.56 -3.25 7.78
C PRO A 13 2.17 -2.63 6.52
N TRP A 14 1.79 -3.14 5.35
CA TRP A 14 2.15 -2.57 4.06
C TRP A 14 1.19 -1.44 3.65
N SER A 15 1.77 -0.27 3.40
CA SER A 15 1.09 0.85 2.76
C SER A 15 1.46 0.93 1.28
N VAL A 16 0.45 0.90 0.41
CA VAL A 16 0.62 0.98 -1.05
C VAL A 16 0.30 2.40 -1.52
N VAL A 17 1.20 2.98 -2.33
CA VAL A 17 1.08 4.35 -2.85
C VAL A 17 0.97 4.31 -4.38
N LYS A 18 -0.15 4.78 -4.94
CA LYS A 18 -0.30 4.96 -6.39
C LYS A 18 0.59 6.10 -6.88
N SER A 19 1.38 5.86 -7.93
CA SER A 19 2.50 6.73 -8.29
C SER A 19 2.49 7.31 -9.71
N ASP A 20 1.37 7.20 -10.43
CA ASP A 20 1.21 7.81 -11.77
C ASP A 20 1.45 9.33 -11.74
N ASP A 21 0.86 10.02 -10.75
CA ASP A 21 1.28 11.37 -10.38
C ASP A 21 2.40 11.31 -9.34
N LYS A 22 3.64 11.34 -9.82
CA LYS A 22 4.84 11.27 -8.98
C LYS A 22 4.93 12.38 -7.94
N LYS A 23 4.45 13.60 -8.25
CA LYS A 23 4.53 14.72 -7.30
C LYS A 23 3.58 14.47 -6.14
N ARG A 24 2.35 14.10 -6.47
CA ARG A 24 1.31 13.83 -5.48
C ARG A 24 1.64 12.59 -4.64
N ALA A 25 2.15 11.53 -5.26
CA ALA A 25 2.59 10.32 -4.56
C ALA A 25 3.67 10.56 -3.50
N ARG A 26 4.64 11.43 -3.80
CA ARG A 26 5.70 11.78 -2.84
C ARG A 26 5.14 12.51 -1.62
N LEU A 27 4.26 13.49 -1.86
CA LEU A 27 3.62 14.25 -0.78
C LEU A 27 2.75 13.33 0.09
N GLU A 28 1.97 12.47 -0.54
CA GLU A 28 1.10 11.53 0.18
C GLU A 28 1.89 10.47 0.96
N ALA A 29 2.99 9.95 0.42
CA ALA A 29 3.86 9.02 1.15
C ALA A 29 4.43 9.64 2.43
N LEU A 30 4.93 10.88 2.34
CA LEU A 30 5.46 11.60 3.50
C LEU A 30 4.34 11.95 4.50
N ARG A 31 3.18 12.41 4.00
CA ARG A 31 2.02 12.73 4.82
C ARG A 31 1.53 11.51 5.59
N HIS A 32 1.41 10.36 4.94
CA HIS A 32 1.02 9.11 5.59
C HIS A 32 1.99 8.75 6.74
N PHE A 33 3.30 8.81 6.52
CA PHE A 33 4.30 8.55 7.54
C PHE A 33 4.17 9.49 8.75
N LEU A 34 4.10 10.81 8.50
CA LEU A 34 3.96 11.81 9.56
C LEU A 34 2.60 11.73 10.27
N TYR A 35 1.54 11.36 9.57
CA TYR A 35 0.21 11.20 10.17
C TYR A 35 0.20 10.09 11.23
N MET A 36 0.83 8.94 10.95
CA MET A 36 0.83 7.78 11.85
C MET A 36 1.61 7.98 13.16
N LEU A 37 2.61 8.85 13.18
CA LEU A 37 3.48 9.01 14.34
C LEU A 37 2.99 10.14 15.26
N PRO A 38 2.82 9.92 16.58
CA PRO A 38 2.63 11.03 17.51
C PRO A 38 3.95 11.79 17.68
N TYR A 39 3.94 13.10 17.45
CA TYR A 39 5.09 13.98 17.69
C TYR A 39 4.65 15.37 18.17
N PRO A 40 5.44 16.07 19.01
CA PRO A 40 5.12 17.42 19.48
C PRO A 40 4.99 18.43 18.34
N ASP A 41 4.15 19.45 18.51
CA ASP A 41 3.97 20.55 17.56
C ASP A 41 3.56 20.11 16.15
N LYS A 42 2.86 18.97 16.03
CA LYS A 42 2.24 18.54 14.77
C LYS A 42 1.19 19.55 14.31
N ASP A 43 1.41 20.12 13.13
CA ASP A 43 0.40 20.88 12.41
C ASP A 43 -0.60 19.91 11.74
N GLU A 44 -1.75 19.70 12.37
CA GLU A 44 -2.82 18.82 11.86
C GLU A 44 -3.51 19.38 10.62
N ALA A 45 -3.41 20.69 10.35
CA ALA A 45 -3.95 21.26 9.11
C ALA A 45 -3.09 20.86 7.91
N LEU A 46 -1.78 20.73 8.09
CA LEU A 46 -0.85 20.28 7.06
C LEU A 46 -0.77 18.73 6.95
N VAL A 47 -0.70 18.07 8.10
CA VAL A 47 -0.55 16.61 8.23
C VAL A 47 -1.89 15.97 8.58
N HIS A 48 -2.87 16.18 7.70
CA HIS A 48 -4.16 15.51 7.76
C HIS A 48 -4.05 14.05 7.27
N ALA A 49 -5.15 13.30 7.41
CA ALA A 49 -5.23 11.93 6.89
C ALA A 49 -4.87 11.88 5.39
N PRO A 50 -4.06 10.89 4.95
CA PRO A 50 -3.66 10.78 3.56
C PRO A 50 -4.85 10.45 2.64
N ASP A 51 -4.74 10.83 1.37
CA ASP A 51 -5.78 10.61 0.37
C ASP A 51 -6.00 9.11 0.12
N PRO A 52 -7.18 8.54 0.41
CA PRO A 52 -7.45 7.11 0.27
C PRO A 52 -7.42 6.62 -1.19
N LEU A 53 -7.48 7.53 -2.17
CA LEU A 53 -7.34 7.18 -3.58
C LEU A 53 -5.88 6.95 -3.98
N ILE A 54 -4.94 7.48 -3.20
CA ILE A 54 -3.50 7.43 -3.45
C ILE A 54 -2.81 6.46 -2.50
N VAL A 55 -3.11 6.52 -1.21
CA VAL A 55 -2.54 5.64 -0.18
C VAL A 55 -3.61 4.65 0.28
N GLY A 56 -3.29 3.36 0.18
CA GLY A 56 -4.20 2.29 0.60
C GLY A 56 -3.45 1.12 1.24
N SER A 57 -4.20 0.15 1.78
CA SER A 57 -3.62 -1.09 2.31
C SER A 57 -3.39 -2.12 1.20
N SER A 58 -2.54 -3.11 1.48
CA SER A 58 -2.32 -4.22 0.55
C SER A 58 -3.63 -4.96 0.20
N GLY A 59 -4.52 -5.15 1.19
CA GLY A 59 -5.81 -5.82 0.99
C GLY A 59 -6.73 -5.11 0.00
N HIS A 60 -6.74 -3.77 0.01
CA HIS A 60 -7.51 -2.98 -0.96
C HIS A 60 -6.97 -3.15 -2.39
N VAL A 61 -5.66 -3.29 -2.53
CA VAL A 61 -4.98 -3.46 -3.82
C VAL A 61 -5.18 -4.87 -4.38
N ILE A 62 -5.10 -5.90 -3.54
CA ILE A 62 -5.32 -7.30 -3.93
C ILE A 62 -6.77 -7.49 -4.42
N GLY A 63 -7.75 -6.84 -3.78
CA GLY A 63 -9.16 -6.93 -4.19
C GLY A 63 -9.52 -6.16 -5.48
N ALA A 64 -8.88 -5.01 -5.73
CA ALA A 64 -9.24 -4.12 -6.84
C ALA A 64 -8.48 -4.40 -8.15
N ALA A 65 -7.32 -5.06 -8.10
CA ALA A 65 -6.36 -5.09 -9.20
C ALA A 65 -6.11 -6.47 -9.80
N ALA A 66 -7.16 -7.21 -10.17
CA ALA A 66 -7.06 -8.52 -10.82
C ALA A 66 -6.10 -8.57 -12.05
N HIS A 67 -5.85 -7.43 -12.70
CA HIS A 67 -4.96 -7.32 -13.88
C HIS A 67 -3.50 -6.95 -13.56
N ILE A 68 -3.17 -6.48 -12.35
CA ILE A 68 -1.78 -6.20 -11.92
C ILE A 68 -1.05 -7.51 -11.51
N LEU A 69 -1.79 -8.62 -11.40
CA LEU A 69 -1.40 -9.84 -10.69
C LEU A 69 -0.54 -10.85 -11.47
N GLY A 70 -0.29 -10.65 -12.78
CA GLY A 70 0.35 -11.67 -13.61
C GLY A 70 1.83 -11.96 -13.29
N ALA A 71 2.55 -11.02 -12.69
CA ALA A 71 4.02 -11.05 -12.69
C ALA A 71 4.69 -11.46 -11.37
N SER A 72 3.94 -11.75 -10.29
CA SER A 72 4.51 -11.92 -8.94
C SER A 72 3.99 -13.11 -8.15
N LEU A 73 3.57 -14.18 -8.85
CA LEU A 73 3.28 -15.48 -8.26
C LEU A 73 4.53 -16.38 -8.39
N HIS A 74 4.90 -17.06 -7.31
CA HIS A 74 5.90 -18.13 -7.36
C HIS A 74 5.41 -19.23 -8.33
N PRO A 75 6.25 -19.77 -9.23
CA PRO A 75 5.83 -20.71 -10.28
C PRO A 75 5.03 -21.93 -9.75
N GLU A 76 5.28 -22.32 -8.51
CA GLU A 76 4.63 -23.45 -7.85
C GLU A 76 3.15 -23.19 -7.54
N GLN A 77 2.77 -21.95 -7.21
CA GLN A 77 1.38 -21.58 -6.92
C GLN A 77 0.54 -21.39 -8.20
N GLN A 78 1.20 -21.26 -9.37
CA GLN A 78 0.53 -21.22 -10.67
C GLN A 78 0.05 -22.61 -11.13
N ARG A 79 0.61 -23.70 -10.58
CA ARG A 79 0.25 -25.09 -10.95
C ARG A 79 -1.07 -25.55 -10.31
N VAL A 80 -1.39 -25.05 -9.12
CA VAL A 80 -2.58 -25.48 -8.35
C VAL A 80 -3.90 -24.97 -8.96
N ARG A 81 -3.86 -23.90 -9.77
CA ARG A 81 -5.06 -23.32 -10.42
C ARG A 81 -5.40 -23.92 -11.79
N ARG A 82 -4.56 -24.78 -12.36
CA ARG A 82 -4.78 -25.44 -13.66
C ARG A 82 -5.16 -26.93 -13.53
N GLY A 83 -5.40 -27.41 -12.31
CA GLY A 83 -5.89 -28.76 -12.00
C GLY A 83 -7.35 -28.73 -11.58
#